data_AF-A0A1S8NIP2-F1
#
_entry.id   AF-A0A1S8NIP2-F1
#
_cell.length_a   1.000
_cell.length_b   1.000
_cell.length_c   1.000
_cell.angle_alpha   90.00
_cell.angle_beta   90.00
_cell.angle_gamma   90.00
#
_symmetry.space_group_name_H-M   'P 1'
#
loop_
_entity.id
_entity.type
_entity.pdbx_description
1 polymer ?
#
loop_
_entity_poly.entity_id
_entity_poly.type
_entity_poly.pdbx_seq_one_letter_code
_entity_poly.pdbx_strand_id
1 'polypeptide(L)' 'MDSLLGQQEIVIKPLGKTLKNLDQYIGATILGNGLVTLILDVGALL' A
#
# COMPACT_ATOMS: atom_id res chain seq x y z
N MET A 1 16.14 -0.93 -9.22
CA MET A 1 16.25 -2.40 -9.24
C MET A 1 15.02 -2.90 -8.53
N ASP A 2 14.11 -3.53 -9.27
CA ASP A 2 12.89 -4.07 -8.70
C ASP A 2 13.20 -5.45 -8.13
N SER A 3 12.73 -5.71 -6.91
CA SER A 3 13.06 -6.94 -6.18
C SER A 3 11.85 -7.43 -5.40
N LEU A 4 11.59 -8.73 -5.46
CA LEU A 4 10.61 -9.39 -4.59
C LEU A 4 11.19 -9.50 -3.18
N LEU A 5 10.58 -8.80 -2.23
CA LEU A 5 10.98 -8.82 -0.81
C LEU A 5 10.39 -9.99 -0.02
N GLY A 6 9.50 -10.79 -0.64
CA GLY A 6 8.82 -11.93 -0.03
C GLY A 6 7.34 -11.71 0.21
N GLN A 7 6.74 -12.54 1.07
CA GLN A 7 5.33 -12.48 1.48
C GLN A 7 5.25 -12.26 2.98
N GLN A 8 4.35 -11.38 3.42
CA GLN A 8 4.09 -11.08 4.82
C GLN A 8 2.60 -10.74 5.01
N GLU A 9 2.07 -11.02 6.19
CA GLU A 9 0.76 -10.52 6.60
C GLU A 9 0.89 -9.06 7.04
N ILE A 10 -0.07 -8.23 6.63
CA ILE A 10 -0.07 -6.79 6.90
C ILE A 10 -1.46 -6.32 7.30
N VAL A 11 -1.50 -5.22 8.04
CA VAL A 11 -2.75 -4.53 8.35
C VAL A 11 -2.89 -3.34 7.41
N ILE A 12 -4.01 -3.30 6.68
CA ILE A 12 -4.36 -2.17 5.82
C ILE A 12 -4.91 -1.03 6.67
N LYS A 13 -4.33 0.15 6.52
CA LYS A 13 -4.83 1.42 7.06
C LYS A 13 -5.39 2.24 5.91
N PRO A 14 -6.61 2.82 6.05
CA PRO A 14 -7.20 3.62 5.00
C PRO A 14 -6.36 4.87 4.72
N LEU A 15 -6.32 5.28 3.44
CA LEU A 15 -5.65 6.52 3.05
C LEU A 15 -6.40 7.72 3.65
N GLY A 16 -5.64 8.65 4.25
CA GLY A 16 -6.20 9.87 4.81
C GLY A 16 -6.86 10.77 3.75
N LYS A 17 -7.64 11.76 4.18
CA LYS A 17 -8.43 12.65 3.30
C LYS A 17 -7.61 13.27 2.15
N THR A 18 -6.35 13.61 2.39
CA THR A 18 -5.45 14.20 1.40
C THR A 18 -5.13 13.26 0.24
N LEU A 19 -5.12 11.94 0.48
CA LEU A 19 -4.76 10.92 -0.50
C LEU A 19 -5.98 10.14 -1.03
N LYS A 20 -7.19 10.62 -0.73
CA LYS A 20 -8.44 9.94 -1.07
C LYS A 20 -8.66 9.77 -2.59
N ASN A 21 -8.05 10.63 -3.41
CA ASN A 21 -8.20 10.61 -4.87
C ASN A 21 -7.16 9.72 -5.59
N LEU A 22 -6.39 8.94 -4.84
CA LEU A 22 -5.43 8.00 -5.41
C LEU A 22 -6.12 6.65 -5.63
N ASP A 23 -6.94 6.58 -6.67
CA ASP A 23 -7.79 5.43 -6.99
C ASP A 23 -6.98 4.15 -7.30
N GLN A 24 -5.67 4.27 -7.56
CA GLN A 24 -4.77 3.15 -7.79
C GLN A 24 -4.33 2.44 -6.49
N TYR A 25 -4.73 2.94 -5.31
CA TYR A 25 -4.28 2.40 -4.02
C TYR A 25 -5.44 2.18 -3.05
N ILE A 26 -5.47 1.01 -2.42
CA ILE A 26 -6.52 0.66 -1.43
C ILE A 26 -6.19 1.14 -0.02
N GLY A 27 -4.94 1.51 0.26
CA GLY A 27 -4.48 1.80 1.61
C GLY A 27 -2.98 1.97 1.75
N ALA A 28 -2.54 2.09 3.00
CA ALA A 28 -1.15 2.03 3.39
C ALA A 28 -0.96 1.07 4.57
N THR A 29 0.26 0.62 4.80
CA THR A 29 0.64 -0.12 6.01
C THR A 29 1.94 0.44 6.59
N ILE A 30 2.22 0.08 7.84
CA ILE A 30 3.49 0.37 8.50
C ILE A 30 4.17 -0.97 8.72
N LEU A 31 5.34 -1.14 8.11
CA LEU A 31 6.15 -2.34 8.27
C LEU A 31 6.81 -2.39 9.66
N GLY A 32 7.28 -3.56 10.09
CA GLY A 32 7.93 -3.72 11.40
C GLY A 32 9.18 -2.84 11.62
N ASN A 33 9.76 -2.31 10.55
CA ASN A 33 10.88 -1.36 10.57
C ASN A 33 10.43 0.12 10.57
N GLY A 34 9.12 0.38 10.65
CA GLY A 34 8.55 1.73 10.65
C GLY A 34 8.35 2.37 9.28
N LEU A 35 8.71 1.69 8.18
CA LEU A 35 8.46 2.21 6.83
C LEU A 35 6.98 2.18 6.49
N VAL A 36 6.49 3.30 5.96
CA VAL A 36 5.15 3.41 5.40
C VAL A 36 5.18 2.91 3.96
N THR A 37 4.31 1.96 3.65
CA THR A 37 4.19 1.37 2.31
C THR A 37 2.77 1.50 1.80
N LEU A 38 2.61 1.95 0.55
CA LEU A 38 1.31 2.01 -0.12
C LEU A 38 0.91 0.62 -0.65
N ILE A 39 -0.38 0.32 -0.64
CA ILE A 39 -0.93 -0.94 -1.13
C ILE A 39 -1.68 -0.66 -2.42
N LEU A 40 -1.14 -1.20 -3.51
CA LEU A 40 -1.64 -1.00 -4.86
C LEU A 40 -2.93 -1.80 -5.08
N ASP A 41 -3.93 -1.16 -5.69
CA ASP A 41 -5.08 -1.83 -6.28
C ASP A 41 -4.71 -2.27 -7.70
N VAL A 42 -4.48 -3.57 -7.89
CA VAL A 42 -4.16 -4.12 -9.22
C VAL A 42 -5.38 -4.05 -10.15
N GLY A 43 -6.60 -4.13 -9.62
CA GLY A 43 -7.83 -4.04 -10.42
C GLY A 43 -8.03 -2.65 -11.01
N ALA A 44 -7.60 -1.60 -10.31
CA ALA A 44 -7.65 -0.22 -10.81
C ALA A 44 -6.63 0.08 -11.93
N LEU A 45 -5.70 -0.84 -12.21
CA LEU A 45 -4.70 -0.72 -13.29
C LEU A 45 -5.09 -1.44 -14.59
N LEU A 46 -6.25 -2.11 -14.61
CA LEU A 46 -6.82 -2.78 -15.79
C LEU A 46 -7.84 -1.87 -16.48
#